data_AF-A0A9P1B124-F1
#
_entry.id   AF-A0A9P1B124-F1
#
_cell.length_a   1.000
_cell.length_b   1.000
_cell.length_c   1.000
_cell.angle_alpha   90.00
_cell.angle_beta   90.00
_cell.angle_gamma   90.00
#
_symmetry.space_group_name_H-M   'P 1'
#
loop_
_entity.id
_entity.type
_entity.pdbx_description
1 polymer ?
#
loop_
_entity_poly.entity_id
_entity_poly.type
_entity_poly.pdbx_seq_one_letter_code
_entity_poly.pdbx_strand_id
1 'polypeptide(L)'
;MASPFVVVLAAILAIVSTEMTMQMVAYKATKTPCCLDTLMPNVCKALYNRDHEKFTKQCRTNPDFSFIQCCHSCHFNIDMFTSDTIPVPADLYQHDVDELLLRYHPQNCFDRHGTQFCEAFVTRTGMWGRRSMTCQHSAFAFRVCRKTCGYCTSVNKTATVRYDSLVAKNPKSCERLF
;
A
#
# COMPACT_ATOMS: atom_id res chain seq x y z
N MET A 1 -3.71 -60.21 25.22
CA MET A 1 -4.99 -59.74 25.80
C MET A 1 -4.71 -58.36 26.38
N ALA A 2 -5.11 -57.30 25.68
CA ALA A 2 -4.86 -55.93 26.12
C ALA A 2 -5.90 -55.54 27.19
N SER A 3 -5.43 -54.90 28.26
CA SER A 3 -6.23 -54.48 29.41
C SER A 3 -7.24 -53.38 29.03
N PRO A 4 -8.50 -53.44 29.51
CA PRO A 4 -9.54 -52.45 29.20
C PRO A 4 -9.20 -51.02 29.69
N PHE A 5 -8.23 -50.87 30.59
CA PHE A 5 -7.78 -49.57 31.10
C PHE A 5 -6.99 -48.72 30.08
N VAL A 6 -6.29 -49.37 29.13
CA VAL A 6 -5.46 -48.64 28.13
C VAL A 6 -6.34 -47.96 27.07
N VAL A 7 -7.52 -48.54 26.79
CA VAL A 7 -8.46 -48.03 25.78
C VAL A 7 -9.13 -46.73 26.25
N VAL A 8 -9.37 -46.58 27.55
CA VAL A 8 -10.03 -45.39 28.12
C VAL A 8 -9.10 -44.17 28.14
N LEU A 9 -7.80 -44.34 28.40
CA LEU A 9 -6.84 -43.23 28.34
C LEU A 9 -6.61 -42.71 26.92
N ALA A 10 -6.66 -43.59 25.91
CA ALA A 10 -6.55 -43.18 24.51
C ALA A 10 -7.80 -42.40 24.03
N ALA A 11 -8.98 -42.69 24.60
CA ALA A 11 -10.23 -42.01 24.23
C ALA A 11 -10.37 -40.60 24.86
N ILE A 12 -9.74 -40.33 26.01
CA ILE A 12 -9.82 -39.02 26.67
C ILE A 12 -8.79 -38.02 26.09
N LEU A 13 -7.67 -38.49 25.54
CA LEU A 13 -6.72 -37.64 24.81
C LEU A 13 -7.20 -37.21 23.41
N ALA A 14 -8.31 -37.78 22.94
CA ALA A 14 -8.95 -37.42 21.69
C ALA A 14 -10.14 -36.45 21.88
N ILE A 15 -10.25 -35.77 23.03
CA ILE A 15 -11.05 -34.54 23.14
C ILE A 15 -10.28 -33.43 22.41
N VAL A 16 -10.29 -33.53 21.09
CA VAL A 16 -10.52 -32.44 20.14
C VAL A 16 -10.25 -31.05 20.74
N SER A 17 -8.98 -30.68 20.81
CA SER A 17 -8.57 -29.27 20.70
C SER A 17 -8.90 -28.81 19.27
N THR A 18 -10.18 -28.58 18.97
CA THR A 18 -10.55 -27.69 17.87
C THR A 18 -10.27 -26.28 18.34
N GLU A 19 -8.99 -25.89 18.29
CA GLU A 19 -8.67 -24.51 18.02
C GLU A 19 -9.28 -24.20 16.65
N MET A 20 -10.48 -23.62 16.65
CA MET A 20 -10.95 -22.84 15.52
C MET A 20 -9.89 -21.77 15.29
N THR A 21 -8.91 -22.06 14.44
CA THR A 21 -8.10 -21.04 13.81
C THR A 21 -9.07 -20.21 12.99
N MET A 22 -9.62 -19.16 13.60
CA MET A 22 -10.15 -18.03 12.85
C MET A 22 -8.99 -17.58 11.97
N GLN A 23 -8.98 -18.03 10.72
CA GLN A 23 -8.10 -17.47 9.71
C GLN A 23 -8.44 -15.98 9.68
N MET A 24 -7.57 -15.17 10.28
CA MET A 24 -7.74 -13.73 10.27
C MET A 24 -7.56 -13.28 8.83
N VAL A 25 -8.68 -13.06 8.14
CA VAL A 25 -8.67 -12.60 6.74
C VAL A 25 -8.05 -11.21 6.72
N ALA A 26 -6.87 -11.10 6.09
CA ALA A 26 -6.18 -9.84 5.91
C ALA A 26 -6.84 -9.05 4.75
N TYR A 27 -7.46 -7.91 5.06
CA TYR A 27 -8.08 -6.99 4.11
C TYR A 27 -7.03 -6.08 3.45
N LYS A 28 -6.22 -6.64 2.55
CA LYS A 28 -5.18 -5.93 1.79
C LYS A 28 -5.76 -5.06 0.67
N ALA A 29 -4.96 -4.11 0.17
CA ALA A 29 -5.30 -3.33 -1.02
C ALA A 29 -5.05 -4.16 -2.29
N THR A 30 -6.02 -4.19 -3.19
CA THR A 30 -5.94 -4.96 -4.45
C THR A 30 -6.21 -4.12 -5.69
N LYS A 31 -6.94 -3.00 -5.57
CA LYS A 31 -7.18 -2.09 -6.69
C LYS A 31 -6.17 -0.95 -6.75
N THR A 32 -5.92 -0.46 -7.96
CA THR A 32 -5.09 0.71 -8.24
C THR A 32 -5.66 1.96 -7.56
N PRO A 33 -4.87 2.67 -6.74
CA PRO A 33 -5.26 3.96 -6.19
C PRO A 33 -5.45 5.02 -7.26
N CYS A 34 -6.41 5.91 -7.07
CA CYS A 34 -6.54 7.10 -7.88
C CYS A 34 -5.36 8.03 -7.66
N CYS A 35 -4.75 8.45 -8.75
CA CYS A 35 -3.63 9.39 -8.72
C CYS A 35 -4.16 10.82 -8.71
N LEU A 36 -4.43 11.32 -7.50
CA LEU A 36 -4.98 12.65 -7.26
C LEU A 36 -4.03 13.48 -6.39
N ASP A 37 -4.09 14.81 -6.54
CA ASP A 37 -3.34 15.73 -5.70
C ASP A 37 -4.13 16.00 -4.40
N THR A 38 -3.85 15.25 -3.33
CA THR A 38 -4.52 15.47 -2.03
C THR A 38 -4.13 16.81 -1.38
N LEU A 39 -2.98 17.39 -1.75
CA LEU A 39 -2.63 18.77 -1.36
C LEU A 39 -3.33 19.84 -2.20
N MET A 40 -4.14 19.45 -3.20
CA MET A 40 -4.71 20.26 -4.26
C MET A 40 -3.71 20.63 -5.37
N PRO A 41 -4.15 20.64 -6.65
CA PRO A 41 -3.27 20.92 -7.80
C PRO A 41 -2.53 22.27 -7.71
N ASN A 42 -3.19 23.32 -7.20
CA ASN A 42 -2.57 24.63 -7.07
C ASN A 42 -1.43 24.67 -6.04
N VAL A 43 -1.50 23.86 -4.99
CA VAL A 43 -0.42 23.76 -3.99
C VAL A 43 0.76 23.02 -4.59
N CYS A 44 0.52 21.89 -5.28
CA CYS A 44 1.57 21.15 -5.97
C CYS A 44 2.25 22.03 -7.05
N LYS A 45 1.47 22.84 -7.78
CA LYS A 45 2.00 23.84 -8.73
C LYS A 45 2.82 24.92 -8.06
N ALA A 46 2.38 25.46 -6.94
CA ALA A 46 3.16 26.44 -6.18
C ALA A 46 4.47 25.84 -5.65
N LEU A 47 4.45 24.59 -5.19
CA LEU A 47 5.65 23.87 -4.75
C LEU A 47 6.64 23.66 -5.91
N TYR A 48 6.14 23.26 -7.08
CA TYR A 48 6.92 23.14 -8.30
C TYR A 48 7.55 24.48 -8.67
N ASN A 49 6.75 25.53 -8.89
CA ASN A 49 7.23 26.85 -9.32
C ASN A 49 8.23 27.49 -8.35
N ARG A 50 8.16 27.16 -7.06
CA ARG A 50 9.11 27.65 -6.06
C ARG A 50 10.49 27.03 -6.24
N ASP A 51 10.54 25.74 -6.51
CA ASP A 51 11.79 24.96 -6.60
C ASP A 51 11.54 23.68 -7.40
N HIS A 52 11.84 23.74 -8.70
CA HIS A 52 11.55 22.66 -9.65
C HIS A 52 12.36 21.39 -9.32
N GLU A 53 13.63 21.55 -8.92
CA GLU A 53 14.52 20.44 -8.60
C GLU A 53 14.04 19.71 -7.35
N LYS A 54 13.72 20.46 -6.29
CA LYS A 54 13.23 19.88 -5.04
C LYS A 54 11.88 19.19 -5.22
N PHE A 55 10.96 19.77 -5.99
CA PHE A 55 9.68 19.15 -6.29
C PHE A 55 9.88 17.82 -7.06
N THR A 56 10.68 17.86 -8.13
CA THR A 56 10.98 16.69 -8.95
C THR A 56 11.64 15.59 -8.11
N LYS A 57 12.62 15.96 -7.27
CA LYS A 57 13.25 15.02 -6.34
C LYS A 57 12.23 14.37 -5.42
N GLN A 58 11.29 15.12 -4.85
CA GLN A 58 10.24 14.54 -4.01
C GLN A 58 9.35 13.57 -4.80
N CYS A 59 8.96 13.90 -6.03
CA CYS A 59 8.19 12.98 -6.89
C CYS A 59 8.94 11.66 -7.15
N ARG A 60 10.28 11.70 -7.28
CA ARG A 60 11.08 10.52 -7.65
C ARG A 60 11.70 9.76 -6.48
N THR A 61 11.66 10.29 -5.26
CA THR A 61 12.28 9.63 -4.09
C THR A 61 11.36 9.46 -2.88
N ASN A 62 10.17 10.07 -2.87
CA ASN A 62 9.27 10.02 -1.73
C ASN A 62 7.91 9.45 -2.13
N PRO A 63 7.60 8.19 -1.81
CA PRO A 63 6.34 7.56 -2.23
C PRO A 63 5.08 8.24 -1.68
N ASP A 64 5.15 8.88 -0.50
CA ASP A 64 3.99 9.62 0.02
C ASP A 64 3.74 10.89 -0.78
N PHE A 65 4.82 11.60 -1.12
CA PHE A 65 4.72 12.81 -1.93
C PHE A 65 4.20 12.46 -3.33
N SER A 66 4.84 11.45 -3.93
CA SER A 66 4.61 10.93 -5.27
C SER A 66 3.19 10.39 -5.43
N PHE A 67 2.74 9.43 -4.61
CA PHE A 67 1.46 8.74 -4.88
C PHE A 67 0.27 9.24 -4.07
N ILE A 68 0.49 10.06 -3.03
CA ILE A 68 -0.61 10.58 -2.19
C ILE A 68 -0.73 12.10 -2.29
N GLN A 69 0.36 12.85 -2.10
CA GLN A 69 0.24 14.30 -1.94
C GLN A 69 0.05 15.05 -3.27
N CYS A 70 0.86 14.72 -4.27
CA CYS A 70 0.92 15.44 -5.55
C CYS A 70 0.96 14.48 -6.75
N CYS A 71 0.21 13.37 -6.70
CA CYS A 71 0.31 12.31 -7.70
C CYS A 71 0.02 12.77 -9.13
N HIS A 72 -1.11 13.44 -9.34
CA HIS A 72 -1.45 13.90 -10.68
C HIS A 72 -0.38 14.87 -11.20
N SER A 73 0.05 15.80 -10.34
CA SER A 73 1.13 16.75 -10.67
C SER A 73 2.48 16.07 -10.92
N CYS A 74 2.82 14.98 -10.23
CA CYS A 74 4.09 14.26 -10.38
C CYS A 74 4.19 13.39 -11.64
N HIS A 75 3.06 12.90 -12.17
CA HIS A 75 3.07 11.85 -13.19
C HIS A 75 2.27 12.17 -14.46
N PHE A 76 1.24 13.03 -14.38
CA PHE A 76 0.32 13.28 -15.50
C PHE A 76 0.27 14.74 -15.94
N ASN A 77 1.04 15.62 -15.30
CA ASN A 77 1.18 17.00 -15.72
C ASN A 77 2.36 17.17 -16.68
N ILE A 78 2.05 17.14 -17.98
CA ILE A 78 3.04 17.29 -19.05
C ILE A 78 3.78 18.64 -18.99
N ASP A 79 3.11 19.70 -18.52
CA ASP A 79 3.66 21.06 -18.49
C ASP A 79 4.68 21.28 -17.35
N MET A 80 4.76 20.35 -16.38
CA MET A 80 5.70 20.46 -15.25
C MET A 80 7.04 19.75 -15.49
N PHE A 81 7.15 18.88 -16.50
CA PHE A 81 8.39 18.10 -16.70
C PHE A 81 9.02 18.32 -18.08
N THR A 82 8.70 19.41 -18.76
CA THR A 82 9.35 19.79 -20.02
C THR A 82 10.78 20.27 -19.77
N SER A 83 11.75 19.34 -19.73
CA SER A 83 13.17 19.67 -19.86
C SER A 83 13.66 19.17 -21.21
N ASP A 84 14.20 20.07 -22.04
CA ASP A 84 14.75 19.73 -23.37
C ASP A 84 15.97 18.79 -23.30
N THR A 85 16.50 18.56 -22.10
CA THR A 85 17.76 17.84 -21.85
C THR A 85 17.57 16.43 -21.30
N ILE A 86 16.39 16.08 -20.77
CA ILE A 86 16.15 14.77 -20.13
C ILE A 86 14.85 14.19 -20.70
N PRO A 87 14.91 13.04 -21.41
CA PRO A 87 13.71 12.39 -21.91
C PRO A 87 12.81 12.02 -20.73
N VAL A 88 11.61 12.59 -20.70
CA VAL A 88 10.57 12.17 -19.77
C VAL A 88 10.07 10.80 -20.24
N PRO A 89 10.11 9.74 -19.40
CA PRO A 89 9.50 8.47 -19.72
C PRO A 89 8.06 8.66 -20.24
N ALA A 90 7.70 7.94 -21.31
CA ALA A 90 6.36 8.01 -21.89
C ALA A 90 5.25 7.70 -20.87
N ASP A 91 5.57 6.90 -19.83
CA ASP A 91 4.72 6.64 -18.67
C ASP A 91 5.51 6.85 -17.36
N LEU A 92 5.58 8.11 -16.92
CA LEU A 92 6.19 8.49 -15.65
C LEU A 92 5.54 7.82 -14.44
N TYR A 93 4.23 7.56 -14.50
CA TYR A 93 3.53 6.90 -13.41
C TYR A 93 4.04 5.48 -13.22
N GLN A 94 4.08 4.70 -14.31
CA GLN A 94 4.53 3.32 -14.25
C GLN A 94 6.00 3.21 -13.86
N HIS A 95 6.86 4.07 -14.42
CA HIS A 95 8.26 4.14 -14.05
C HIS A 95 8.45 4.32 -12.53
N ASP A 96 7.75 5.29 -11.93
CA ASP A 96 7.91 5.57 -10.51
C ASP A 96 7.25 4.52 -9.63
N VAL A 97 6.15 3.88 -10.07
CA VAL A 97 5.60 2.71 -9.39
C VAL A 97 6.65 1.61 -9.31
N ASP A 98 7.33 1.35 -10.43
CA ASP A 98 8.35 0.31 -10.49
C ASP A 98 9.51 0.65 -9.55
N GLU A 99 10.04 1.87 -9.58
CA GLU A 99 11.18 2.27 -8.74
C GLU A 99 10.84 2.45 -7.24
N LEU A 100 9.66 3.00 -6.93
CA LEU A 100 9.30 3.37 -5.56
C LEU A 100 8.44 2.35 -4.84
N LEU A 101 7.70 1.49 -5.55
CA LEU A 101 6.75 0.56 -4.93
C LEU A 101 7.06 -0.91 -5.24
N LEU A 102 7.48 -1.25 -6.46
CA LEU A 102 7.63 -2.66 -6.87
C LEU A 102 9.08 -3.16 -6.82
N ARG A 103 10.06 -2.28 -7.05
CA ARG A 103 11.47 -2.57 -6.85
C ARG A 103 11.76 -2.65 -5.37
N TYR A 104 12.40 -3.73 -4.96
CA TYR A 104 12.78 -3.91 -3.58
C TYR A 104 13.74 -2.81 -3.14
N HIS A 105 13.28 -1.93 -2.24
CA HIS A 105 14.10 -0.95 -1.56
C HIS A 105 13.63 -0.78 -0.10
N PRO A 106 14.49 -1.02 0.91
CA PRO A 106 14.06 -1.05 2.31
C PRO A 106 13.53 0.30 2.81
N GLN A 107 13.95 1.41 2.20
CA GLN A 107 13.47 2.76 2.54
C GLN A 107 12.15 3.12 1.85
N ASN A 108 11.71 2.35 0.86
CA ASN A 108 10.50 2.66 0.09
C ASN A 108 9.33 1.74 0.45
N CYS A 109 9.60 0.51 0.91
CA CYS A 109 8.55 -0.44 1.29
C CYS A 109 8.67 -0.90 2.74
N PHE A 110 8.03 -0.16 3.65
CA PHE A 110 8.02 -0.46 5.09
C PHE A 110 6.72 -0.03 5.77
N ASP A 111 6.49 -0.55 6.96
CA ASP A 111 5.41 -0.13 7.85
C ASP A 111 5.97 0.83 8.90
N ARG A 112 5.39 2.03 9.04
CA ARG A 112 5.89 3.08 9.95
C ARG A 112 5.65 2.76 11.42
N HIS A 113 4.52 2.13 11.74
CA HIS A 113 4.11 1.83 13.13
C HIS A 113 4.48 0.41 13.57
N GLY A 114 5.26 -0.32 12.76
CA GLY A 114 5.68 -1.69 13.04
C GLY A 114 4.66 -2.76 12.66
N THR A 115 5.13 -4.00 12.61
CA THR A 115 4.39 -5.15 12.07
C THR A 115 3.11 -5.45 12.85
N GLN A 116 3.16 -5.49 14.19
CA GLN A 116 2.00 -5.85 15.01
C GLN A 116 0.83 -4.87 14.84
N PHE A 117 1.13 -3.57 14.75
CA PHE A 117 0.13 -2.54 14.52
C PHE A 117 -0.56 -2.74 13.17
N CYS A 118 0.23 -2.96 12.11
CA CYS A 118 -0.28 -3.10 10.76
C CYS A 118 -0.96 -4.45 10.51
N GLU A 119 -0.56 -5.50 11.22
CA GLU A 119 -1.25 -6.79 11.24
C GLU A 119 -2.61 -6.66 11.92
N ALA A 120 -2.69 -5.96 13.06
CA ALA A 120 -3.97 -5.68 13.70
C ALA A 120 -4.88 -4.82 12.81
N PHE A 121 -4.29 -3.85 12.09
CA PHE A 121 -5.01 -3.02 11.11
C PHE A 121 -5.60 -3.86 9.97
N VAL A 122 -4.78 -4.66 9.29
CA VAL A 122 -5.22 -5.42 8.12
C VAL A 122 -6.15 -6.58 8.47
N THR A 123 -6.05 -7.15 9.67
CA THR A 123 -6.94 -8.20 10.18
C THR A 123 -8.19 -7.64 10.87
N ARG A 124 -8.29 -6.31 11.01
CA ARG A 124 -9.37 -5.62 11.72
C ARG A 124 -9.57 -6.14 13.15
N THR A 125 -8.49 -6.35 13.87
CA THR A 125 -8.52 -6.82 15.27
C THR A 125 -8.29 -5.67 16.26
N GLY A 126 -8.63 -5.91 17.53
CA GLY A 126 -8.49 -4.92 18.60
C GLY A 126 -9.21 -3.61 18.29
N MET A 127 -8.49 -2.49 18.37
CA MET A 127 -9.05 -1.15 18.12
C MET A 127 -9.55 -0.90 16.69
N TRP A 128 -9.16 -1.76 15.72
CA TRP A 128 -9.51 -1.62 14.30
C TRP A 128 -10.82 -2.30 13.92
N GLY A 129 -11.35 -3.21 14.75
CA GLY A 129 -12.54 -4.00 14.40
C GLY A 129 -13.77 -3.14 14.07
N ARG A 130 -13.95 -2.04 14.79
CA ARG A 130 -15.08 -1.10 14.60
C ARG A 130 -14.77 0.08 13.68
N ARG A 131 -13.54 0.23 13.19
CA ARG A 131 -13.15 1.36 12.34
C ARG A 131 -13.52 1.08 10.88
N SER A 132 -13.89 2.13 10.14
CA SER A 132 -14.24 2.02 8.71
C SER A 132 -13.00 1.99 7.80
N MET A 133 -11.85 2.47 8.28
CA MET A 133 -10.62 2.51 7.48
C MET A 133 -10.11 1.10 7.20
N THR A 134 -9.88 0.81 5.92
CA THR A 134 -9.26 -0.42 5.46
C THR A 134 -8.04 -0.09 4.61
N CYS A 135 -7.24 -1.11 4.27
CA CYS A 135 -6.15 -0.90 3.33
C CYS A 135 -6.64 -0.36 1.99
N GLN A 136 -7.86 -0.69 1.55
CA GLN A 136 -8.34 -0.35 0.21
C GLN A 136 -8.71 1.14 0.03
N HIS A 137 -9.21 1.82 1.06
CA HIS A 137 -9.87 3.14 0.89
C HIS A 137 -9.20 4.28 1.67
N SER A 138 -7.99 4.08 2.19
CA SER A 138 -7.39 5.03 3.12
C SER A 138 -5.97 5.41 2.78
N ALA A 139 -5.72 6.73 2.68
CA ALA A 139 -4.37 7.27 2.53
C ALA A 139 -3.52 6.97 3.77
N PHE A 140 -4.15 6.89 4.95
CA PHE A 140 -3.51 6.45 6.18
C PHE A 140 -2.86 5.08 6.02
N ALA A 141 -3.56 4.12 5.40
CA ALA A 141 -3.06 2.77 5.21
C ALA A 141 -1.81 2.74 4.32
N PHE A 142 -1.80 3.52 3.23
CA PHE A 142 -0.62 3.65 2.36
C PHE A 142 0.57 4.28 3.09
N ARG A 143 0.31 5.31 3.92
CA ARG A 143 1.37 6.03 4.64
C ARG A 143 1.96 5.24 5.80
N VAL A 144 1.12 4.49 6.52
CA VAL A 144 1.49 3.85 7.79
C VAL A 144 1.78 2.36 7.64
N CYS A 145 1.03 1.66 6.81
CA CYS A 145 1.08 0.21 6.67
C CYS A 145 1.34 -0.23 5.23
N ARG A 146 2.13 0.53 4.48
CA ARG A 146 2.35 0.33 3.02
C ARG A 146 2.67 -1.11 2.67
N LYS A 147 3.62 -1.71 3.39
CA LYS A 147 4.08 -3.08 3.16
C LYS A 147 3.02 -4.09 3.54
N THR A 148 2.45 -3.99 4.74
CA THR A 148 1.48 -4.99 5.22
C THR A 148 0.14 -4.92 4.48
N CYS A 149 -0.29 -3.72 4.06
CA CYS A 149 -1.45 -3.53 3.20
C CYS A 149 -1.24 -3.97 1.75
N GLY A 150 -0.01 -4.30 1.34
CA GLY A 150 0.29 -4.82 0.00
C GLY A 150 0.39 -3.75 -1.09
N TYR A 151 0.70 -2.51 -0.72
CA TYR A 151 0.95 -1.43 -1.68
C TYR A 151 2.33 -1.51 -2.33
N CYS A 152 3.27 -2.24 -1.74
CA CYS A 152 4.64 -2.30 -2.24
C CYS A 152 5.25 -3.70 -2.03
N THR A 153 6.33 -3.96 -2.75
CA THR A 153 7.10 -5.20 -2.68
C THR A 153 8.27 -5.06 -1.70
N SER A 154 8.44 -6.09 -0.88
CA SER A 154 9.55 -6.27 0.08
C SER A 154 10.11 -7.68 -0.06
N VAL A 155 11.24 -7.98 0.61
CA VAL A 155 11.93 -9.29 0.52
C VAL A 155 10.99 -10.51 0.55
N ASN A 156 10.01 -10.49 1.45
CA ASN A 156 9.13 -11.65 1.70
C ASN A 156 7.67 -11.42 1.33
N LYS A 157 7.34 -10.27 0.72
CA LYS A 157 5.95 -9.93 0.36
C LYS A 157 5.94 -9.18 -0.96
N THR A 158 5.17 -9.66 -1.92
CA THR A 158 4.87 -8.95 -3.16
C THR A 158 3.71 -7.98 -2.96
N ALA A 159 3.69 -6.90 -3.73
CA ALA A 159 2.54 -6.02 -3.80
C ALA A 159 1.30 -6.80 -4.28
N THR A 160 0.16 -6.54 -3.66
CA THR A 160 -1.15 -7.11 -4.07
C THR A 160 -1.91 -6.16 -4.99
N VAL A 161 -1.56 -4.88 -4.99
CA VAL A 161 -2.07 -3.89 -5.95
C VAL A 161 -1.41 -4.12 -7.31
N ARG A 162 -2.23 -4.21 -8.36
CA ARG A 162 -1.76 -4.08 -9.75
C ARG A 162 -1.90 -2.63 -10.15
N TYR A 163 -0.76 -1.96 -10.35
CA TYR A 163 -0.74 -0.58 -10.77
C TYR A 163 -0.92 -0.48 -12.29
N ASP A 164 -1.66 0.54 -12.73
CA ASP A 164 -1.96 0.81 -14.13
C ASP A 164 -2.21 2.31 -14.28
N SER A 165 -1.47 2.98 -15.17
CA SER A 165 -1.55 4.43 -15.36
C SER A 165 -2.90 4.88 -15.95
N LEU A 166 -3.53 4.07 -16.81
CA LEU A 166 -4.82 4.35 -17.41
C LEU A 166 -5.95 4.24 -16.39
N VAL A 167 -5.85 3.30 -15.45
CA VAL A 167 -6.78 3.17 -14.33
C VAL A 167 -6.56 4.32 -13.34
N ALA A 168 -5.31 4.58 -12.95
CA ALA A 168 -4.96 5.58 -11.93
C ALA A 168 -5.41 7.00 -12.29
N LYS A 169 -5.39 7.36 -13.58
CA LYS A 169 -5.85 8.67 -14.08
C LYS A 169 -7.37 8.82 -14.18
N ASN A 170 -8.13 7.73 -14.09
CA ASN A 170 -9.58 7.74 -14.26
C ASN A 170 -10.31 7.55 -12.92
N PRO A 171 -10.86 8.62 -12.30
CA PRO A 171 -11.54 8.55 -11.00
C PRO A 171 -12.75 7.62 -10.91
N LYS A 172 -13.25 7.12 -12.05
CA LYS A 172 -14.36 6.15 -12.12
C LYS A 172 -13.88 4.69 -12.08
N SER A 173 -12.60 4.44 -12.33
CA SER A 173 -12.02 3.10 -12.47
C SER A 173 -11.02 2.76 -11.36
N CYS A 174 -10.39 3.77 -10.74
CA CYS A 174 -9.47 3.61 -9.63
C CYS A 174 -10.17 3.68 -8.26
N GLU A 175 -9.44 3.32 -7.20
CA GLU A 175 -9.92 3.43 -5.82
C GLU A 175 -9.44 4.74 -5.17
N ARG A 176 -10.36 5.52 -4.62
CA ARG A 176 -9.99 6.75 -3.90
C ARG A 176 -9.49 6.42 -2.50
N LEU A 177 -8.34 6.99 -2.17
CA LEU A 177 -7.79 6.94 -0.82
C LEU A 177 -8.18 8.24 -0.09
N PHE A 178 -9.10 8.12 0.87
CA PHE A 178 -9.53 9.23 1.72
C PHE A 178 -8.62 9.39 2.95
#